data_AF-A0AAT9JZP1-F1
#
_entry.id   AF-A0AAT9JZP1-F1
#
_cell.length_a   1.000
_cell.length_b   1.000
_cell.length_c   1.000
_cell.angle_alpha   90.00
_cell.angle_beta   90.00
_cell.angle_gamma   90.00
#
_symmetry.space_group_name_H-M   'P 1'
#
loop_
_entity.id
_entity.type
_entity.pdbx_description
1 polymer ?
#
loop_
_entity_poly.entity_id
_entity_poly.type
_entity_poly.pdbx_seq_one_letter_code
_entity_poly.pdbx_strand_id
1 'polypeptide(L)'
;MTLSLAFPESDRYRLSRVRIPQAVLTNWEGLGQPDVEGSFLLDLEIKAGKISAIAPANSSASNWVSLDLQGRQLWPGFIDIHTHLDKGHIWLRSPNPDGSFEGALATAIADSSQHWTPDELLTRMDFSLRCAYAHGTVALRTHLDSAGELAAQVFAVFQELRQRWSDRLTLQAASLVSLDHYQGAAGEQLADLVADAGGLLGGVTFPSPQLDEQIDRLLDLARDRQLDLDLHVDESLEPSDRTLQQVAAAVQRKGFTGKVLCGHCCSLSVQPEAELPIQLQAVQAAGLGIVSLPLCNSYLQDRQTGRTPRLRGIAPVQEIRTAGIPLCLSSDNTRDPFYAYGDLDMVEVFRESVRIGQLDHPWLPWPAAVTCTPADWMGLVDQGRIAIGARADFVIFNARSFTELLARPQSDRLIVRNGRAIAPKLPDYAELDAVLMQH
;
A
#
# COMPACT_ATOMS: atom_id res chain seq x y z
N MET A 1 0.42 26.14 -4.60
CA MET A 1 0.74 26.52 -5.99
C MET A 1 1.33 25.28 -6.64
N THR A 2 0.66 24.72 -7.64
CA THR A 2 1.14 23.55 -8.39
C THR A 2 2.42 23.88 -9.14
N LEU A 3 3.29 22.89 -9.31
CA LEU A 3 4.52 22.95 -10.09
C LEU A 3 4.22 23.45 -11.51
N SER A 4 4.55 24.72 -11.80
CA SER A 4 4.28 25.38 -13.09
C SER A 4 5.34 25.01 -14.12
N LEU A 5 5.26 23.78 -14.63
CA LEU A 5 5.95 23.37 -15.85
C LEU A 5 4.95 23.31 -16.99
N ALA A 6 5.27 23.96 -18.11
CA ALA A 6 4.48 23.84 -19.34
C ALA A 6 4.70 22.43 -19.93
N PHE A 7 3.85 21.48 -19.54
CA PHE A 7 3.97 20.09 -19.95
C PHE A 7 3.60 19.93 -21.44
N PRO A 8 4.33 19.14 -22.24
CA PRO A 8 4.03 18.98 -23.66
C PRO A 8 2.63 18.39 -23.91
N GLU A 9 1.89 18.94 -24.86
CA GLU A 9 0.60 18.39 -25.33
C GLU A 9 0.78 17.26 -26.37
N SER A 10 1.98 17.14 -26.94
CA SER A 10 2.35 16.12 -27.93
C SER A 10 2.26 14.70 -27.36
N ASP A 11 1.91 13.71 -28.20
CA ASP A 11 1.99 12.28 -27.85
C ASP A 11 3.44 11.76 -27.84
N ARG A 12 4.40 12.59 -28.29
CA ARG A 12 5.83 12.34 -28.34
C ARG A 12 6.61 13.53 -27.79
N TYR A 13 7.33 13.32 -26.70
CA TYR A 13 8.15 14.35 -26.08
C TYR A 13 9.30 13.74 -25.28
N ARG A 14 10.29 14.58 -24.96
CA ARG A 14 11.42 14.24 -24.12
C ARG A 14 11.30 14.94 -22.76
N LEU A 15 11.59 14.23 -21.68
CA LEU A 15 11.88 14.80 -20.38
C LEU A 15 13.39 14.78 -20.18
N SER A 16 14.04 15.94 -20.12
CA SER A 16 15.49 16.01 -19.97
C SER A 16 15.93 16.36 -18.55
N ARG A 17 17.13 15.89 -18.17
CA ARG A 17 17.75 16.10 -16.85
C ARG A 17 16.79 15.76 -15.70
N VAL A 18 16.15 14.61 -15.79
CA VAL A 18 15.30 14.07 -14.72
C VAL A 18 16.14 13.28 -13.73
N ARG A 19 15.92 13.46 -12.43
CA ARG A 19 16.59 12.68 -11.40
C ARG A 19 15.70 11.51 -10.97
N ILE A 20 16.19 10.29 -11.04
CA ILE A 20 15.39 9.08 -10.75
C ILE A 20 16.16 8.18 -9.77
N PRO A 21 15.58 7.80 -8.61
CA PRO A 21 16.22 6.85 -7.71
C PRO A 21 16.49 5.50 -8.39
N GLN A 22 17.65 4.90 -8.14
CA GLN A 22 18.00 3.60 -8.70
C GLN A 22 16.95 2.52 -8.35
N ALA A 23 16.41 2.57 -7.13
CA ALA A 23 15.44 1.58 -6.63
C ALA A 23 14.14 1.50 -7.43
N VAL A 24 13.82 2.50 -8.27
CA VAL A 24 12.60 2.51 -9.09
C VAL A 24 12.87 2.30 -10.59
N LEU A 25 14.13 2.08 -10.97
CA LEU A 25 14.56 1.83 -12.35
C LEU A 25 14.73 0.33 -12.60
N THR A 26 14.31 -0.13 -13.78
CA THR A 26 14.67 -1.47 -14.28
C THR A 26 15.82 -1.38 -15.28
N ASN A 27 16.70 -2.38 -15.33
CA ASN A 27 17.81 -2.47 -16.30
C ASN A 27 18.70 -1.21 -16.30
N TRP A 28 19.07 -0.73 -15.11
CA TRP A 28 19.88 0.48 -14.94
C TRP A 28 21.37 0.24 -15.24
N GLU A 29 21.78 -1.02 -15.38
CA GLU A 29 23.15 -1.46 -15.70
C GLU A 29 23.56 -0.98 -17.10
N GLY A 30 24.09 0.25 -17.17
CA GLY A 30 24.48 0.91 -18.42
C GLY A 30 24.13 2.40 -18.47
N LEU A 31 23.37 2.90 -17.50
CA LEU A 31 22.97 4.31 -17.41
C LEU A 31 24.04 5.23 -16.78
N GLY A 32 25.20 4.69 -16.45
CA GLY A 32 26.31 5.41 -15.82
C GLY A 32 26.45 5.09 -14.33
N GLN A 33 26.92 6.07 -13.56
CA GLN A 33 27.06 5.96 -12.10
C GLN A 33 25.96 6.79 -11.42
N PRO A 34 25.30 6.26 -10.38
CA PRO A 34 24.39 7.05 -9.57
C PRO A 34 25.17 8.09 -8.76
N ASP A 35 24.48 9.15 -8.36
CA ASP A 35 25.00 10.13 -7.42
C ASP A 35 25.06 9.58 -5.98
N VAL A 36 25.51 10.43 -5.04
CA VAL A 36 25.71 10.07 -3.63
C VAL A 36 24.43 9.65 -2.90
N GLU A 37 23.24 9.99 -3.42
CA GLU A 37 21.97 9.55 -2.86
C GLU A 37 21.41 8.31 -3.59
N GLY A 38 22.18 7.72 -4.52
CA GLY A 38 21.76 6.55 -5.27
C GLY A 38 20.74 6.87 -6.38
N SER A 39 20.78 8.07 -6.95
CA SER A 39 19.91 8.48 -8.06
C SER A 39 20.69 8.72 -9.35
N PHE A 40 20.03 8.55 -10.50
CA PHE A 40 20.60 8.84 -11.82
C PHE A 40 20.01 10.14 -12.37
N LEU A 41 20.84 10.90 -13.09
CA LEU A 41 20.38 12.01 -13.92
C LEU A 41 20.23 11.52 -15.37
N LEU A 42 18.99 11.48 -15.86
CA LEU A 42 18.61 10.80 -17.10
C LEU A 42 17.81 11.72 -18.02
N ASP A 43 17.66 11.26 -19.26
CA ASP A 43 16.65 11.74 -20.20
C ASP A 43 15.68 10.60 -20.54
N LEU A 44 14.38 10.90 -20.58
CA LEU A 44 13.32 9.96 -20.95
C LEU A 44 12.65 10.41 -22.24
N GLU A 45 12.31 9.47 -23.11
CA GLU A 45 11.45 9.71 -24.26
C GLU A 45 10.09 9.06 -24.04
N ILE A 46 9.02 9.86 -24.11
CA ILE A 46 7.65 9.39 -23.97
C ILE A 46 7.01 9.35 -25.36
N LYS A 47 6.37 8.23 -25.70
CA LYS A 47 5.66 8.03 -26.96
C LYS A 47 4.37 7.26 -26.72
N ALA A 48 3.24 7.82 -27.16
CA ALA A 48 1.92 7.19 -27.06
C ALA A 48 1.62 6.63 -25.65
N GLY A 49 1.92 7.43 -24.64
CA GLY A 49 1.67 7.10 -23.23
C GLY A 49 2.60 6.06 -22.61
N LYS A 50 3.72 5.72 -23.26
CA LYS A 50 4.74 4.79 -22.74
C LYS A 50 6.12 5.42 -22.72
N ILE A 51 6.98 4.93 -21.82
CA ILE A 51 8.40 5.26 -21.81
C ILE A 51 9.05 4.47 -22.95
N SER A 52 9.49 5.16 -23.99
CA SER A 52 10.07 4.56 -25.20
C SER A 52 11.59 4.45 -25.18
N ALA A 53 12.27 5.32 -24.43
CA ALA A 53 13.71 5.27 -24.22
C ALA A 53 14.10 5.88 -22.87
N ILE A 54 15.20 5.37 -22.31
CA ILE A 54 15.86 5.89 -21.11
C ILE A 54 17.35 5.98 -21.45
N ALA A 55 17.95 7.16 -21.27
CA ALA A 55 19.36 7.39 -21.58
C ALA A 55 20.03 8.28 -20.53
N PRO A 56 21.38 8.24 -20.41
CA PRO A 56 22.11 9.24 -19.62
C PRO A 56 21.75 10.67 -20.04
N ALA A 57 21.71 11.58 -19.06
CA ALA A 57 21.39 12.98 -19.33
C ALA A 57 22.37 13.63 -20.32
N ASN A 58 21.84 14.55 -21.13
CA ASN A 58 22.56 15.25 -22.21
C ASN A 58 22.99 14.32 -23.36
N SER A 59 22.34 13.17 -23.51
CA SER A 59 22.44 12.35 -24.72
C SER A 59 21.93 13.12 -25.95
N SER A 60 22.37 12.72 -27.15
CA SER A 60 22.03 13.40 -28.41
C SER A 60 20.51 13.60 -28.54
N ALA A 61 20.09 14.83 -28.78
CA ALA A 61 18.68 15.18 -28.76
C ALA A 61 17.90 14.55 -29.91
N SER A 62 16.77 13.92 -29.59
CA SER A 62 15.71 13.72 -30.57
C SER A 62 15.12 15.06 -30.98
N ASN A 63 14.55 15.12 -32.19
CA ASN A 63 13.88 16.33 -32.70
C ASN A 63 12.51 16.58 -32.03
N TRP A 64 12.24 15.95 -30.88
CA TRP A 64 10.96 16.04 -30.18
C TRP A 64 10.94 17.26 -29.26
N VAL A 65 9.74 17.73 -28.92
CA VAL A 65 9.57 18.75 -27.89
C VAL A 65 10.20 18.24 -26.59
N SER A 66 11.07 19.04 -25.98
CA SER A 66 11.80 18.67 -24.77
C SER A 66 11.36 19.56 -23.61
N LEU A 67 10.98 18.94 -22.49
CA LEU A 67 10.76 19.59 -21.21
C LEU A 67 11.96 19.30 -20.30
N ASP A 68 12.66 20.35 -19.90
CA ASP A 68 13.80 20.25 -19.01
C ASP A 68 13.36 20.28 -17.54
N LEU A 69 13.57 19.17 -16.83
CA LEU A 69 13.18 19.03 -15.42
C LEU A 69 14.21 19.60 -14.44
N GLN A 70 15.38 20.05 -14.91
CA GLN A 70 16.39 20.74 -14.10
C GLN A 70 16.83 19.95 -12.85
N GLY A 71 16.93 18.62 -12.95
CA GLY A 71 17.32 17.74 -11.86
C GLY A 71 16.20 17.43 -10.85
N ARG A 72 14.94 17.80 -11.15
CA ARG A 72 13.78 17.40 -10.32
C ARG A 72 13.61 15.89 -10.31
N GLN A 73 13.13 15.39 -9.17
CA GLN A 73 12.86 13.97 -9.00
C GLN A 73 11.60 13.53 -9.74
N LEU A 74 11.69 12.38 -10.39
CA LEU A 74 10.57 11.66 -10.98
C LEU A 74 10.50 10.26 -10.37
N TRP A 75 9.32 9.91 -9.90
CA TRP A 75 9.01 8.59 -9.35
C TRP A 75 7.88 7.97 -10.17
N PRO A 76 7.82 6.63 -10.32
CA PRO A 76 6.65 6.00 -10.93
C PRO A 76 5.40 6.28 -10.09
N GLY A 77 4.22 6.00 -10.65
CA GLY A 77 2.99 6.00 -9.88
C GLY A 77 3.09 5.09 -8.64
N PHE A 78 2.59 5.56 -7.51
CA PHE A 78 2.66 4.84 -6.25
C PHE A 78 1.70 3.65 -6.21
N ILE A 79 2.02 2.67 -5.38
CA ILE A 79 1.18 1.49 -5.15
C ILE A 79 0.92 1.40 -3.65
N ASP A 80 -0.35 1.38 -3.26
CA ASP A 80 -0.78 1.25 -1.86
C ASP A 80 -1.39 -0.14 -1.66
N ILE A 81 -0.59 -1.10 -1.18
CA ILE A 81 -0.96 -2.51 -1.19
C ILE A 81 -1.79 -2.95 0.03
N HIS A 82 -2.03 -2.07 1.00
CA HIS A 82 -2.81 -2.37 2.18
C HIS A 82 -3.58 -1.14 2.64
N THR A 83 -4.89 -1.17 2.45
CA THR A 83 -5.82 -0.10 2.87
C THR A 83 -7.13 -0.66 3.42
N HIS A 84 -7.97 0.18 4.00
CA HIS A 84 -9.35 -0.15 4.39
C HIS A 84 -10.36 0.88 3.85
N LEU A 85 -10.84 0.67 2.61
CA LEU A 85 -11.78 1.59 1.96
C LEU A 85 -13.21 1.49 2.51
N ASP A 86 -13.61 0.29 2.92
CA ASP A 86 -14.95 -0.05 3.41
C ASP A 86 -15.32 0.68 4.70
N LYS A 87 -14.37 0.90 5.61
CA LYS A 87 -14.54 1.69 6.85
C LYS A 87 -13.93 3.09 6.78
N GLY A 88 -13.27 3.44 5.67
CA GLY A 88 -12.64 4.75 5.49
C GLY A 88 -13.63 5.92 5.64
N HIS A 89 -13.16 7.01 6.22
CA HIS A 89 -13.88 8.28 6.39
C HIS A 89 -15.08 8.29 7.37
N ILE A 90 -15.28 7.26 8.18
CA ILE A 90 -16.40 7.21 9.15
C ILE A 90 -16.11 7.92 10.48
N TRP A 91 -14.87 8.43 10.71
CA TRP A 91 -14.47 8.99 12.02
C TRP A 91 -15.42 10.05 12.59
N LEU A 92 -16.01 10.90 11.73
CA LEU A 92 -16.93 11.95 12.19
C LEU A 92 -18.20 11.38 12.83
N ARG A 93 -18.73 10.30 12.27
CA ARG A 93 -19.94 9.61 12.75
C ARG A 93 -19.61 8.65 13.89
N SER A 94 -18.47 7.96 13.78
CA SER A 94 -18.07 6.87 14.66
C SER A 94 -16.61 7.05 15.11
N PRO A 95 -16.33 8.01 16.01
CA PRO A 95 -14.97 8.26 16.50
C PRO A 95 -14.54 7.21 17.54
N ASN A 96 -13.23 6.98 17.65
CA ASN A 96 -12.63 6.20 18.74
C ASN A 96 -12.06 7.15 19.82
N PRO A 97 -12.80 7.42 20.92
CA PRO A 97 -12.42 8.47 21.87
C PRO A 97 -11.22 8.11 22.76
N ASP A 98 -11.00 6.82 23.04
CA ASP A 98 -9.84 6.38 23.82
C ASP A 98 -8.62 6.04 22.94
N GLY A 99 -8.85 5.84 21.64
CA GLY A 99 -7.84 5.51 20.64
C GLY A 99 -7.30 4.08 20.75
N SER A 100 -7.89 3.24 21.60
CA SER A 100 -7.50 1.84 21.78
C SER A 100 -7.84 0.99 20.56
N PHE A 101 -7.12 -0.11 20.40
CA PHE A 101 -7.40 -1.07 19.34
C PHE A 101 -8.79 -1.71 19.51
N GLU A 102 -9.12 -2.15 20.73
CA GLU A 102 -10.43 -2.76 21.01
C GLU A 102 -11.58 -1.77 20.82
N GLY A 103 -11.38 -0.51 21.23
CA GLY A 103 -12.34 0.57 20.99
C GLY A 103 -12.57 0.83 19.51
N ALA A 104 -11.50 0.83 18.71
CA ALA A 104 -11.58 0.98 17.25
C ALA A 104 -12.38 -0.16 16.61
N LEU A 105 -12.06 -1.40 16.98
CA LEU A 105 -12.72 -2.60 16.46
C LEU A 105 -14.21 -2.62 16.80
N ALA A 106 -14.56 -2.40 18.07
CA ALA A 106 -15.95 -2.37 18.51
C ALA A 106 -16.75 -1.27 17.80
N THR A 107 -16.13 -0.10 17.59
CA THR A 107 -16.75 1.04 16.91
C THR A 107 -16.99 0.73 15.43
N ALA A 108 -16.01 0.15 14.72
CA ALA A 108 -16.15 -0.20 13.31
C ALA A 108 -17.22 -1.28 13.09
N ILE A 109 -17.30 -2.30 13.95
CA ILE A 109 -18.34 -3.34 13.90
C ILE A 109 -19.73 -2.72 14.15
N ALA A 110 -19.84 -1.82 15.12
CA ALA A 110 -21.10 -1.15 15.40
C ALA A 110 -21.57 -0.29 14.20
N ASP A 111 -20.66 0.47 13.59
CA ASP A 111 -20.94 1.31 12.41
C ASP A 111 -21.38 0.46 11.21
N SER A 112 -20.67 -0.64 10.92
CA SER A 112 -20.98 -1.51 9.79
C SER A 112 -22.36 -2.15 9.89
N SER A 113 -22.77 -2.56 11.09
CA SER A 113 -24.09 -3.15 11.34
C SER A 113 -25.26 -2.17 11.17
N GLN A 114 -25.01 -0.87 11.20
CA GLN A 114 -26.06 0.17 11.22
C GLN A 114 -26.11 1.01 9.94
N HIS A 115 -24.97 1.24 9.28
CA HIS A 115 -24.86 2.31 8.29
C HIS A 115 -24.35 1.88 6.91
N TRP A 116 -23.68 0.73 6.80
CA TRP A 116 -23.03 0.33 5.55
C TRP A 116 -24.07 -0.21 4.57
N THR A 117 -24.75 0.69 3.88
CA THR A 117 -25.61 0.40 2.71
C THR A 117 -24.76 0.48 1.43
N PRO A 118 -25.20 -0.08 0.29
CA PRO A 118 -24.40 -0.06 -0.94
C PRO A 118 -24.06 1.37 -1.38
N ASP A 119 -25.03 2.29 -1.33
CA ASP A 119 -24.83 3.70 -1.71
C ASP A 119 -23.87 4.43 -0.76
N GLU A 120 -23.92 4.10 0.53
CA GLU A 120 -23.05 4.67 1.56
C GLU A 120 -21.60 4.24 1.38
N LEU A 121 -21.38 2.93 1.22
CA LEU A 121 -20.08 2.35 0.88
C LEU A 121 -19.55 2.92 -0.42
N LEU A 122 -20.37 2.97 -1.48
CA LEU A 122 -19.97 3.48 -2.79
C LEU A 122 -19.48 4.93 -2.69
N THR A 123 -20.17 5.77 -1.92
CA THR A 123 -19.82 7.18 -1.72
C THR A 123 -18.46 7.33 -1.03
N ARG A 124 -18.23 6.61 0.08
CA ARG A 124 -16.98 6.71 0.84
C ARG A 124 -15.81 6.08 0.11
N MET A 125 -15.99 4.89 -0.45
CA MET A 125 -14.93 4.20 -1.19
C MET A 125 -14.54 4.99 -2.45
N ASP A 126 -15.49 5.57 -3.21
CA ASP A 126 -15.16 6.43 -4.36
C ASP A 126 -14.43 7.71 -3.93
N PHE A 127 -14.81 8.30 -2.79
CA PHE A 127 -14.08 9.44 -2.20
C PHE A 127 -12.61 9.07 -1.94
N SER A 128 -12.36 7.95 -1.25
CA SER A 128 -11.01 7.47 -0.99
C SER A 128 -10.19 7.22 -2.28
N LEU A 129 -10.82 6.61 -3.29
CA LEU A 129 -10.17 6.38 -4.59
C LEU A 129 -9.80 7.70 -5.30
N ARG A 130 -10.65 8.73 -5.19
CA ARG A 130 -10.33 10.09 -5.70
C ARG A 130 -9.16 10.72 -4.98
N CYS A 131 -9.06 10.56 -3.65
CA CYS A 131 -7.89 11.01 -2.89
C CYS A 131 -6.61 10.32 -3.37
N ALA A 132 -6.59 8.99 -3.38
CA ALA A 132 -5.42 8.21 -3.80
C ALA A 132 -4.97 8.57 -5.23
N TYR A 133 -5.93 8.68 -6.17
CA TYR A 133 -5.65 9.08 -7.55
C TYR A 133 -5.08 10.50 -7.64
N ALA A 134 -5.63 11.44 -6.88
CA ALA A 134 -5.13 12.81 -6.82
C ALA A 134 -3.70 12.91 -6.27
N HIS A 135 -3.34 12.00 -5.38
CA HIS A 135 -2.02 11.94 -4.78
C HIS A 135 -0.96 11.25 -5.64
N GLY A 136 -1.35 10.56 -6.71
CA GLY A 136 -0.42 9.92 -7.64
C GLY A 136 -0.36 8.41 -7.55
N THR A 137 -1.24 7.76 -6.79
CA THR A 137 -1.39 6.30 -6.75
C THR A 137 -1.94 5.77 -8.09
N VAL A 138 -1.45 4.61 -8.53
CA VAL A 138 -1.87 3.93 -9.78
C VAL A 138 -2.46 2.55 -9.55
N ALA A 139 -2.22 1.95 -8.39
CA ALA A 139 -2.86 0.72 -7.97
C ALA A 139 -2.99 0.68 -6.45
N LEU A 140 -4.04 0.01 -5.99
CA LEU A 140 -4.36 -0.11 -4.58
C LEU A 140 -4.97 -1.49 -4.27
N ARG A 141 -4.65 -2.04 -3.10
CA ARG A 141 -5.33 -3.21 -2.54
C ARG A 141 -5.98 -2.85 -1.21
N THR A 142 -7.25 -3.20 -1.06
CA THR A 142 -8.03 -2.96 0.15
C THR A 142 -8.43 -4.24 0.84
N HIS A 143 -8.43 -4.26 2.16
CA HIS A 143 -9.10 -5.29 2.94
C HIS A 143 -10.56 -4.87 3.18
N LEU A 144 -11.48 -5.81 3.05
CA LEU A 144 -12.92 -5.58 3.19
C LEU A 144 -13.48 -6.46 4.33
N ASP A 145 -14.10 -5.86 5.35
CA ASP A 145 -14.80 -6.58 6.41
C ASP A 145 -15.85 -7.51 5.80
N SER A 146 -15.67 -8.81 6.02
CA SER A 146 -16.38 -9.86 5.28
C SER A 146 -17.16 -10.80 6.19
N ALA A 147 -17.56 -10.33 7.36
CA ALA A 147 -18.32 -11.15 8.30
C ALA A 147 -19.79 -11.30 7.87
N GLY A 148 -20.23 -12.54 7.66
CA GLY A 148 -21.64 -12.86 7.41
C GLY A 148 -22.19 -12.23 6.12
N GLU A 149 -23.40 -11.69 6.17
CA GLU A 149 -24.08 -11.12 4.98
C GLU A 149 -23.38 -9.87 4.43
N LEU A 150 -22.53 -9.21 5.24
CA LEU A 150 -21.79 -8.02 4.83
C LEU A 150 -20.87 -8.30 3.64
N ALA A 151 -20.28 -9.50 3.57
CA ALA A 151 -19.32 -9.88 2.53
C ALA A 151 -19.87 -9.65 1.13
N ALA A 152 -21.07 -10.17 0.83
CA ALA A 152 -21.68 -10.06 -0.49
C ALA A 152 -21.88 -8.59 -0.89
N GLN A 153 -22.24 -7.75 0.08
CA GLN A 153 -22.49 -6.34 -0.15
C GLN A 153 -21.22 -5.54 -0.43
N VAL A 154 -20.18 -5.68 0.41
CA VAL A 154 -18.92 -4.93 0.23
C VAL A 154 -18.20 -5.36 -1.03
N PHE A 155 -18.20 -6.66 -1.37
CA PHE A 155 -17.61 -7.15 -2.61
C PHE A 155 -18.39 -6.72 -3.86
N ALA A 156 -19.71 -6.58 -3.78
CA ALA A 156 -20.50 -6.04 -4.90
C ALA A 156 -20.14 -4.57 -5.18
N VAL A 157 -20.07 -3.73 -4.14
CA VAL A 157 -19.66 -2.32 -4.27
C VAL A 157 -18.22 -2.22 -4.77
N PHE A 158 -17.31 -3.04 -4.24
CA PHE A 158 -15.93 -3.08 -4.72
C PHE A 158 -15.83 -3.44 -6.20
N GLN A 159 -16.59 -4.43 -6.69
CA GLN A 159 -16.59 -4.81 -8.09
C GLN A 159 -17.12 -3.69 -9.01
N GLU A 160 -18.17 -2.99 -8.59
CA GLU A 160 -18.66 -1.81 -9.31
C GLU A 160 -17.57 -0.73 -9.41
N LEU A 161 -16.92 -0.41 -8.30
CA LEU A 161 -15.85 0.59 -8.27
C LEU A 161 -14.65 0.16 -9.10
N ARG A 162 -14.24 -1.11 -9.02
CA ARG A 162 -13.16 -1.64 -9.84
C ARG A 162 -13.45 -1.50 -11.33
N GLN A 163 -14.70 -1.69 -11.75
CA GLN A 163 -15.10 -1.43 -13.14
C GLN A 163 -15.02 0.06 -13.47
N ARG A 164 -15.63 0.93 -12.65
CA ARG A 164 -15.66 2.40 -12.83
C ARG A 164 -14.29 3.05 -12.85
N TRP A 165 -13.32 2.47 -12.15
CA TRP A 165 -11.97 3.01 -11.99
C TRP A 165 -10.91 2.31 -12.85
N SER A 166 -11.27 1.28 -13.62
CA SER A 166 -10.35 0.45 -14.39
C SER A 166 -9.44 1.20 -15.38
N ASP A 167 -9.82 2.40 -15.82
CA ASP A 167 -9.02 3.26 -16.70
C ASP A 167 -7.98 4.11 -15.93
N ARG A 168 -8.12 4.21 -14.61
CA ARG A 168 -7.37 5.11 -13.71
C ARG A 168 -6.56 4.40 -12.64
N LEU A 169 -7.12 3.37 -12.02
CA LEU A 169 -6.54 2.62 -10.91
C LEU A 169 -6.71 1.12 -11.11
N THR A 170 -5.66 0.36 -10.82
CA THR A 170 -5.75 -1.09 -10.68
C THR A 170 -6.14 -1.44 -9.25
N LEU A 171 -7.29 -2.09 -9.04
CA LEU A 171 -7.80 -2.40 -7.70
C LEU A 171 -7.79 -3.91 -7.41
N GLN A 172 -7.29 -4.28 -6.23
CA GLN A 172 -7.42 -5.61 -5.63
C GLN A 172 -8.17 -5.51 -4.30
N ALA A 173 -8.81 -6.61 -3.88
CA ALA A 173 -9.44 -6.69 -2.57
C ALA A 173 -9.08 -8.02 -1.89
N ALA A 174 -8.85 -7.95 -0.59
CA ALA A 174 -8.72 -9.10 0.28
C ALA A 174 -9.93 -9.18 1.24
N SER A 175 -10.42 -10.38 1.52
CA SER A 175 -11.41 -10.56 2.59
C SER A 175 -10.80 -10.30 3.97
N LEU A 176 -11.59 -9.79 4.91
CA LEU A 176 -11.17 -9.56 6.29
C LEU A 176 -12.16 -10.19 7.27
N VAL A 177 -11.72 -11.29 7.88
CA VAL A 177 -12.42 -12.05 8.93
C VAL A 177 -11.40 -12.68 9.88
N SER A 178 -11.81 -13.13 11.05
CA SER A 178 -10.97 -14.02 11.86
C SER A 178 -10.85 -15.39 11.20
N LEU A 179 -9.73 -16.10 11.41
CA LEU A 179 -9.46 -17.35 10.69
C LEU A 179 -10.42 -18.51 11.04
N ASP A 180 -11.08 -18.46 12.18
CA ASP A 180 -12.12 -19.42 12.56
C ASP A 180 -13.36 -19.34 11.63
N HIS A 181 -13.58 -18.21 10.96
CA HIS A 181 -14.66 -18.07 9.98
C HIS A 181 -14.53 -19.06 8.81
N TYR A 182 -13.30 -19.44 8.46
CA TYR A 182 -13.02 -20.34 7.33
C TYR A 182 -13.28 -21.83 7.62
N GLN A 183 -13.63 -22.19 8.86
CA GLN A 183 -13.70 -23.60 9.27
C GLN A 183 -14.97 -24.33 8.82
N GLY A 184 -15.98 -23.61 8.31
CA GLY A 184 -17.26 -24.19 7.90
C GLY A 184 -17.73 -23.73 6.52
N ALA A 185 -19.00 -24.02 6.23
CA ALA A 185 -19.65 -23.68 4.96
C ALA A 185 -19.65 -22.17 4.67
N ALA A 186 -19.76 -21.32 5.70
CA ALA A 186 -19.64 -19.87 5.55
C ALA A 186 -18.27 -19.47 4.99
N GLY A 187 -17.20 -20.14 5.44
CA GLY A 187 -15.84 -19.98 4.93
C GLY A 187 -15.68 -20.36 3.47
N GLU A 188 -16.30 -21.45 3.04
CA GLU A 188 -16.32 -21.88 1.64
C GLU A 188 -17.07 -20.87 0.76
N GLN A 189 -18.23 -20.41 1.22
CA GLN A 189 -19.04 -19.40 0.53
C GLN A 189 -18.29 -18.06 0.39
N LEU A 190 -17.61 -17.63 1.45
CA LEU A 190 -16.76 -16.44 1.39
C LEU A 190 -15.61 -16.64 0.40
N ALA A 191 -14.96 -17.80 0.43
CA ALA A 191 -13.86 -18.08 -0.49
C ALA A 191 -14.32 -18.10 -1.96
N ASP A 192 -15.49 -18.66 -2.24
CA ASP A 192 -16.12 -18.63 -3.58
C ASP A 192 -16.43 -17.19 -4.01
N LEU A 193 -17.06 -16.40 -3.14
CA LEU A 193 -17.36 -14.99 -3.40
C LEU A 193 -16.10 -14.19 -3.74
N VAL A 194 -15.03 -14.39 -2.99
CA VAL A 194 -13.75 -13.70 -3.21
C VAL A 194 -13.13 -14.13 -4.55
N ALA A 195 -13.17 -15.42 -4.88
CA ALA A 195 -12.67 -15.94 -6.15
C ALA A 195 -13.46 -15.36 -7.34
N ASP A 196 -14.79 -15.35 -7.25
CA ASP A 196 -15.68 -14.77 -8.28
C ASP A 196 -15.44 -13.27 -8.45
N ALA A 197 -15.16 -12.57 -7.34
CA ALA A 197 -14.77 -11.17 -7.37
C ALA A 197 -13.33 -10.95 -7.86
N GLY A 198 -12.53 -12.00 -8.13
CA GLY A 198 -11.12 -11.89 -8.51
C GLY A 198 -10.26 -11.21 -7.43
N GLY A 199 -10.53 -11.52 -6.16
CA GLY A 199 -9.84 -11.00 -5.00
C GLY A 199 -8.76 -11.94 -4.46
N LEU A 200 -8.38 -11.72 -3.19
CA LEU A 200 -7.46 -12.53 -2.40
C LEU A 200 -8.17 -12.98 -1.12
N LEU A 201 -7.83 -14.15 -0.59
CA LEU A 201 -8.30 -14.46 0.77
C LEU A 201 -7.43 -13.72 1.78
N GLY A 202 -8.06 -13.10 2.76
CA GLY A 202 -7.34 -12.53 3.88
C GLY A 202 -7.91 -12.98 5.21
N GLY A 203 -7.41 -12.37 6.28
CA GLY A 203 -7.92 -12.59 7.62
C GLY A 203 -6.98 -12.13 8.70
N VAL A 204 -7.48 -12.11 9.93
CA VAL A 204 -6.74 -11.71 11.13
C VAL A 204 -6.31 -12.95 11.90
N THR A 205 -5.02 -13.06 12.20
CA THR A 205 -4.49 -14.12 13.06
C THR A 205 -4.62 -13.73 14.52
N PHE A 206 -5.09 -14.67 15.34
CA PHE A 206 -5.10 -14.53 16.80
C PHE A 206 -4.42 -15.75 17.44
N PRO A 207 -3.61 -15.58 18.50
CA PRO A 207 -3.07 -16.70 19.25
C PRO A 207 -4.18 -17.64 19.72
N SER A 208 -4.14 -18.88 19.27
CA SER A 208 -5.16 -19.89 19.58
C SER A 208 -4.56 -21.30 19.48
N PRO A 209 -5.00 -22.26 20.32
CA PRO A 209 -4.62 -23.67 20.17
C PRO A 209 -5.01 -24.27 18.81
N GLN A 210 -6.03 -23.71 18.14
CA GLN A 210 -6.52 -24.18 16.84
C GLN A 210 -5.91 -23.42 15.65
N LEU A 211 -5.02 -22.44 15.88
CA LEU A 211 -4.54 -21.55 14.82
C LEU A 211 -3.88 -22.31 13.66
N ASP A 212 -3.11 -23.38 13.94
CA ASP A 212 -2.47 -24.18 12.89
C ASP A 212 -3.50 -24.86 11.96
N GLU A 213 -4.60 -25.37 12.52
CA GLU A 213 -5.69 -25.97 11.74
C GLU A 213 -6.43 -24.89 10.93
N GLN A 214 -6.60 -23.70 11.53
CA GLN A 214 -7.27 -22.58 10.88
C GLN A 214 -6.48 -22.05 9.68
N ILE A 215 -5.17 -21.90 9.81
CA ILE A 215 -4.28 -21.48 8.73
C ILE A 215 -4.23 -22.57 7.64
N ASP A 216 -4.13 -23.85 8.02
CA ASP A 216 -4.13 -24.95 7.04
C ASP A 216 -5.41 -24.94 6.19
N ARG A 217 -6.55 -24.72 6.83
CA ARG A 217 -7.84 -24.64 6.14
C ARG A 217 -7.90 -23.44 5.20
N LEU A 218 -7.42 -22.28 5.62
CA LEU A 218 -7.35 -21.09 4.76
C LEU A 218 -6.47 -21.35 3.52
N LEU A 219 -5.29 -21.95 3.71
CA LEU A 219 -4.36 -22.30 2.62
C LEU A 219 -4.98 -23.32 1.66
N ASP A 220 -5.76 -24.27 2.16
CA ASP A 220 -6.50 -25.22 1.32
C ASP A 220 -7.56 -24.52 0.46
N LEU A 221 -8.37 -23.64 1.07
CA LEU A 221 -9.38 -22.86 0.35
C LEU A 221 -8.76 -21.96 -0.72
N ALA A 222 -7.62 -21.32 -0.41
CA ALA A 222 -6.88 -20.49 -1.33
C ALA A 222 -6.31 -21.30 -2.49
N ARG A 223 -5.69 -22.46 -2.21
CA ARG A 223 -5.11 -23.33 -3.23
C ARG A 223 -6.17 -23.85 -4.19
N ASP A 224 -7.31 -24.30 -3.67
CA ASP A 224 -8.39 -24.87 -4.48
C ASP A 224 -8.99 -23.84 -5.45
N ARG A 225 -8.86 -22.54 -5.12
CA ARG A 225 -9.34 -21.40 -5.92
C ARG A 225 -8.23 -20.60 -6.60
N GLN A 226 -6.97 -21.02 -6.47
CA GLN A 226 -5.80 -20.34 -7.03
C GLN A 226 -5.68 -18.87 -6.58
N LEU A 227 -5.99 -18.61 -5.31
CA LEU A 227 -5.92 -17.28 -4.72
C LEU A 227 -4.62 -17.08 -3.95
N ASP A 228 -4.08 -15.88 -4.02
CA ASP A 228 -3.05 -15.40 -3.10
C ASP A 228 -3.67 -14.99 -1.74
N LEU A 229 -2.83 -14.79 -0.72
CA LEU A 229 -3.22 -14.38 0.62
C LEU A 229 -2.69 -13.00 1.03
N ASP A 230 -3.49 -12.26 1.80
CA ASP A 230 -3.09 -11.03 2.48
C ASP A 230 -3.67 -10.96 3.90
N LEU A 231 -2.82 -11.05 4.92
CA LEU A 231 -3.21 -11.32 6.31
C LEU A 231 -2.84 -10.18 7.25
N HIS A 232 -3.69 -9.91 8.24
CA HIS A 232 -3.34 -9.10 9.41
C HIS A 232 -2.68 -9.99 10.46
N VAL A 233 -1.39 -9.76 10.72
CA VAL A 233 -0.57 -10.66 11.54
C VAL A 233 0.12 -9.90 12.67
N ASP A 234 -0.09 -10.35 13.91
CA ASP A 234 0.62 -9.87 15.10
C ASP A 234 0.65 -8.32 15.25
N GLU A 235 -0.50 -7.66 15.02
CA GLU A 235 -0.67 -6.21 15.23
C GLU A 235 -0.79 -5.85 16.72
N SER A 236 0.25 -6.13 17.47
CA SER A 236 0.30 -5.86 18.91
C SER A 236 1.73 -5.54 19.35
N LEU A 237 1.86 -5.09 20.59
CA LEU A 237 3.13 -5.02 21.30
C LEU A 237 3.26 -6.11 22.37
N GLU A 238 2.66 -7.28 22.14
CA GLU A 238 2.80 -8.43 23.03
C GLU A 238 3.88 -9.40 22.52
N PRO A 239 5.00 -9.60 23.26
CA PRO A 239 6.10 -10.47 22.83
C PRO A 239 5.72 -11.95 22.63
N SER A 240 4.55 -12.37 23.14
CA SER A 240 4.01 -13.72 22.95
C SER A 240 3.29 -13.92 21.62
N ASP A 241 2.92 -12.85 20.94
CA ASP A 241 2.19 -12.91 19.68
C ASP A 241 3.15 -13.30 18.55
N ARG A 242 3.10 -14.59 18.18
CA ARG A 242 4.02 -15.23 17.24
C ARG A 242 3.28 -15.95 16.11
N THR A 243 2.13 -15.44 15.73
CA THR A 243 1.30 -16.09 14.71
C THR A 243 1.97 -16.06 13.34
N LEU A 244 2.85 -15.09 13.05
CA LEU A 244 3.69 -15.06 11.85
C LEU A 244 4.55 -16.33 11.69
N GLN A 245 5.09 -16.85 12.79
CA GLN A 245 5.88 -18.09 12.77
C GLN A 245 5.00 -19.29 12.38
N GLN A 246 3.76 -19.32 12.84
CA GLN A 246 2.79 -20.38 12.49
C GLN A 246 2.34 -20.27 11.03
N VAL A 247 2.13 -19.06 10.51
CA VAL A 247 1.87 -18.83 9.08
C VAL A 247 3.02 -19.36 8.22
N ALA A 248 4.26 -19.01 8.54
CA ALA A 248 5.44 -19.50 7.82
C ALA A 248 5.54 -21.04 7.85
N ALA A 249 5.34 -21.65 9.03
CA ALA A 249 5.36 -23.09 9.19
C ALA A 249 4.25 -23.79 8.39
N ALA A 250 3.04 -23.23 8.39
CA ALA A 250 1.91 -23.78 7.64
C ALA A 250 2.12 -23.69 6.12
N VAL A 251 2.62 -22.56 5.61
CA VAL A 251 2.94 -22.39 4.18
C VAL A 251 3.94 -23.45 3.72
N GLN A 252 5.01 -23.69 4.49
CA GLN A 252 5.99 -24.74 4.18
C GLN A 252 5.39 -26.14 4.28
N ARG A 253 4.69 -26.43 5.38
CA ARG A 253 4.08 -27.74 5.64
C ARG A 253 3.06 -28.13 4.58
N LYS A 254 2.27 -27.16 4.07
CA LYS A 254 1.23 -27.36 3.05
C LYS A 254 1.78 -27.23 1.62
N GLY A 255 3.03 -26.82 1.45
CA GLY A 255 3.64 -26.58 0.14
C GLY A 255 2.87 -25.55 -0.67
N PHE A 256 2.33 -24.51 -0.02
CA PHE A 256 1.53 -23.50 -0.69
C PHE A 256 2.41 -22.62 -1.57
N THR A 257 2.03 -22.47 -2.84
CA THR A 257 2.84 -21.75 -3.86
C THR A 257 2.29 -20.38 -4.22
N GLY A 258 1.10 -20.02 -3.75
CA GLY A 258 0.57 -18.67 -3.88
C GLY A 258 1.37 -17.70 -3.02
N LYS A 259 1.26 -16.40 -3.31
CA LYS A 259 1.87 -15.36 -2.49
C LYS A 259 1.13 -15.25 -1.16
N VAL A 260 1.87 -15.04 -0.09
CA VAL A 260 1.32 -14.79 1.25
C VAL A 260 1.97 -13.53 1.80
N LEU A 261 1.16 -12.48 1.90
CA LEU A 261 1.57 -11.18 2.42
C LEU A 261 1.07 -11.04 3.86
N CYS A 262 1.94 -10.62 4.77
CA CYS A 262 1.62 -10.42 6.18
C CYS A 262 1.74 -8.93 6.54
N GLY A 263 0.62 -8.29 6.84
CA GLY A 263 0.56 -6.93 7.34
C GLY A 263 0.92 -6.82 8.82
N HIS A 264 1.30 -5.62 9.24
CA HIS A 264 1.60 -5.19 10.61
C HIS A 264 2.88 -5.80 11.18
N CYS A 265 2.82 -7.03 11.69
CA CYS A 265 3.93 -7.75 12.31
C CYS A 265 4.65 -6.93 13.40
N CYS A 266 3.88 -6.13 14.16
CA CYS A 266 4.37 -5.18 15.16
C CYS A 266 5.07 -5.88 16.32
N SER A 267 4.58 -7.06 16.71
CA SER A 267 5.10 -7.81 17.86
C SER A 267 6.58 -8.14 17.71
N LEU A 268 7.07 -8.34 16.47
CA LEU A 268 8.48 -8.59 16.17
C LEU A 268 9.42 -7.55 16.80
N SER A 269 8.98 -6.31 16.96
CA SER A 269 9.78 -5.22 17.52
C SER A 269 9.99 -5.29 19.03
N VAL A 270 9.20 -6.11 19.73
CA VAL A 270 9.23 -6.27 21.20
C VAL A 270 9.53 -7.69 21.65
N GLN A 271 9.67 -8.61 20.70
CA GLN A 271 10.13 -9.97 20.98
C GLN A 271 11.61 -9.99 21.39
N PRO A 272 12.08 -11.05 22.09
CA PRO A 272 13.48 -11.17 22.46
C PRO A 272 14.42 -11.08 21.25
N GLU A 273 15.47 -10.26 21.35
CA GLU A 273 16.40 -9.97 20.24
C GLU A 273 17.01 -11.24 19.61
N ALA A 274 17.26 -12.28 20.41
CA ALA A 274 17.80 -13.56 19.94
C ALA A 274 16.84 -14.35 19.04
N GLU A 275 15.53 -14.07 19.10
CA GLU A 275 14.49 -14.80 18.36
C GLU A 275 14.23 -14.18 16.98
N LEU A 276 14.45 -12.87 16.83
CA LEU A 276 14.14 -12.16 15.59
C LEU A 276 14.84 -12.77 14.36
N PRO A 277 16.16 -13.07 14.37
CA PRO A 277 16.81 -13.68 13.21
C PRO A 277 16.22 -15.05 12.83
N ILE A 278 15.81 -15.85 13.82
CA ILE A 278 15.22 -17.18 13.62
C ILE A 278 13.86 -17.06 12.93
N GLN A 279 13.04 -16.11 13.38
CA GLN A 279 11.73 -15.86 12.79
C GLN A 279 11.84 -15.32 11.37
N LEU A 280 12.72 -14.34 11.13
CA LEU A 280 12.95 -13.81 9.79
C LEU A 280 13.47 -14.89 8.85
N GLN A 281 14.33 -15.80 9.31
CA GLN A 281 14.76 -16.95 8.50
C GLN A 281 13.58 -17.86 8.12
N ALA A 282 12.65 -18.13 9.04
CA ALA A 282 11.46 -18.93 8.75
C ALA A 282 10.54 -18.24 7.73
N VAL A 283 10.29 -16.94 7.92
CA VAL A 283 9.50 -16.09 7.00
C VAL A 283 10.11 -16.09 5.60
N GLN A 284 11.43 -15.88 5.50
CA GLN A 284 12.17 -15.91 4.24
C GLN A 284 12.09 -17.28 3.57
N ALA A 285 12.32 -18.36 4.32
CA ALA A 285 12.29 -19.73 3.79
C ALA A 285 10.89 -20.15 3.33
N ALA A 286 9.84 -19.59 3.93
CA ALA A 286 8.45 -19.77 3.50
C ALA A 286 8.06 -18.87 2.30
N GLY A 287 8.92 -17.93 1.89
CA GLY A 287 8.67 -17.02 0.77
C GLY A 287 7.59 -15.97 1.06
N LEU A 288 7.36 -15.64 2.34
CA LEU A 288 6.38 -14.63 2.72
C LEU A 288 6.91 -13.22 2.42
N GLY A 289 5.99 -12.27 2.28
CA GLY A 289 6.27 -10.84 2.26
C GLY A 289 5.70 -10.18 3.50
N ILE A 290 6.18 -8.97 3.79
CA ILE A 290 5.66 -8.16 4.90
C ILE A 290 5.21 -6.80 4.39
N VAL A 291 4.11 -6.29 4.94
CA VAL A 291 3.71 -4.88 4.82
C VAL A 291 3.81 -4.25 6.21
N SER A 292 4.61 -3.19 6.33
CA SER A 292 4.61 -2.37 7.53
C SER A 292 3.74 -1.13 7.31
N LEU A 293 3.03 -0.67 8.34
CA LEU A 293 2.02 0.38 8.24
C LEU A 293 2.32 1.50 9.25
N PRO A 294 3.44 2.23 9.09
CA PRO A 294 4.02 3.01 10.19
C PRO A 294 3.11 4.09 10.77
N LEU A 295 2.28 4.73 9.94
CA LEU A 295 1.39 5.80 10.40
C LEU A 295 0.31 5.24 11.33
N CYS A 296 -0.39 4.20 10.90
CA CYS A 296 -1.44 3.55 11.68
C CYS A 296 -0.86 2.87 12.92
N ASN A 297 0.22 2.10 12.77
CA ASN A 297 0.78 1.39 13.92
C ASN A 297 1.40 2.37 14.94
N SER A 298 2.11 3.44 14.53
CA SER A 298 2.57 4.46 15.50
C SER A 298 1.42 5.27 16.13
N TYR A 299 0.24 5.28 15.53
CA TYR A 299 -0.96 5.89 16.13
C TYR A 299 -1.61 4.98 17.17
N LEU A 300 -1.74 3.67 16.88
CA LEU A 300 -2.43 2.70 17.72
C LEU A 300 -1.56 2.09 18.82
N GLN A 301 -0.33 1.73 18.48
CA GLN A 301 0.54 0.93 19.33
C GLN A 301 1.15 1.77 20.46
N ASP A 302 1.35 1.12 21.62
CA ASP A 302 1.84 1.73 22.87
C ASP A 302 0.99 2.91 23.40
N ARG A 303 -0.20 3.11 22.83
CA ARG A 303 -1.16 4.12 23.26
C ARG A 303 -1.81 3.71 24.57
N GLN A 304 -1.72 4.59 25.55
CA GLN A 304 -2.38 4.43 26.84
C GLN A 304 -2.86 5.80 27.33
N THR A 305 -4.10 5.86 27.82
CA THR A 305 -4.66 7.10 28.36
C THR A 305 -3.78 7.63 29.50
N GLY A 306 -3.42 8.91 29.43
CA GLY A 306 -2.59 9.58 30.44
C GLY A 306 -1.08 9.29 30.36
N ARG A 307 -0.60 8.62 29.30
CA ARG A 307 0.82 8.31 29.12
C ARG A 307 1.27 8.52 27.67
N THR A 308 2.38 9.22 27.48
CA THR A 308 3.06 9.31 26.18
C THR A 308 3.59 7.93 25.76
N PRO A 309 3.34 7.48 24.51
CA PRO A 309 4.02 6.33 23.93
C PRO A 309 5.55 6.48 23.96
N ARG A 310 6.24 5.36 24.18
CA ARG A 310 7.71 5.22 24.24
C ARG A 310 8.23 4.29 23.15
N LEU A 311 7.41 3.34 22.70
CA LEU A 311 7.71 2.44 21.60
C LEU A 311 7.16 3.00 20.30
N ARG A 312 7.86 2.76 19.18
CA ARG A 312 7.42 3.22 17.86
C ARG A 312 6.25 2.43 17.31
N GLY A 313 6.11 1.16 17.71
CA GLY A 313 4.95 0.35 17.32
C GLY A 313 5.01 -0.29 15.94
N ILE A 314 6.15 -0.24 15.24
CA ILE A 314 6.26 -0.73 13.85
C ILE A 314 7.09 -2.02 13.79
N ALA A 315 6.87 -2.84 12.77
CA ALA A 315 7.75 -3.96 12.45
C ALA A 315 9.23 -3.53 12.35
N PRO A 316 10.21 -4.42 12.66
CA PRO A 316 11.65 -4.16 12.51
C PRO A 316 12.06 -4.18 11.03
N VAL A 317 11.67 -3.13 10.31
CA VAL A 317 11.75 -3.03 8.84
C VAL A 317 13.17 -3.14 8.29
N GLN A 318 14.19 -2.67 9.01
CA GLN A 318 15.58 -2.73 8.55
C GLN A 318 16.10 -4.17 8.59
N GLU A 319 15.77 -4.91 9.63
CA GLU A 319 16.12 -6.31 9.85
C GLU A 319 15.39 -7.21 8.84
N ILE A 320 14.08 -7.00 8.65
CA ILE A 320 13.25 -7.71 7.66
C ILE A 320 13.88 -7.57 6.27
N ARG A 321 14.22 -6.33 5.87
CA ARG A 321 14.87 -6.07 4.59
C ARG A 321 16.26 -6.72 4.51
N THR A 322 17.06 -6.64 5.57
CA THR A 322 18.41 -7.24 5.62
C THR A 322 18.35 -8.77 5.45
N ALA A 323 17.29 -9.39 5.96
CA ALA A 323 16.99 -10.81 5.75
C ALA A 323 16.53 -11.15 4.32
N GLY A 324 16.39 -10.15 3.43
CA GLY A 324 15.97 -10.36 2.04
C GLY A 324 14.48 -10.68 1.89
N ILE A 325 13.67 -10.39 2.90
CA ILE A 325 12.21 -10.53 2.83
C ILE A 325 11.63 -9.33 2.07
N PRO A 326 10.75 -9.55 1.08
CA PRO A 326 10.06 -8.44 0.42
C PRO A 326 9.25 -7.62 1.43
N LEU A 327 9.48 -6.32 1.43
CA LEU A 327 8.87 -5.39 2.38
C LEU A 327 8.20 -4.23 1.66
N CYS A 328 6.93 -4.01 1.97
CA CYS A 328 6.13 -2.88 1.50
C CYS A 328 5.83 -1.91 2.66
N LEU A 329 5.54 -0.66 2.32
CA LEU A 329 5.00 0.36 3.22
C LEU A 329 3.66 0.83 2.66
N SER A 330 2.62 0.95 3.50
CA SER A 330 1.26 1.28 3.06
C SER A 330 0.51 2.20 4.01
N SER A 331 -0.61 2.74 3.54
CA SER A 331 -1.44 3.71 4.28
C SER A 331 -2.23 3.08 5.43
N ASP A 332 -2.77 1.87 5.23
CA ASP A 332 -3.71 1.21 6.13
C ASP A 332 -5.10 1.89 6.19
N ASN A 333 -5.61 2.08 7.40
CA ASN A 333 -6.79 2.85 7.74
C ASN A 333 -6.68 4.33 7.33
N THR A 334 -7.82 4.95 7.03
CA THR A 334 -7.88 6.37 6.66
C THR A 334 -9.15 7.02 7.19
N ARG A 335 -8.98 7.96 8.12
CA ARG A 335 -10.05 8.74 8.76
C ARG A 335 -11.18 7.87 9.30
N ASP A 336 -10.80 6.84 10.05
CA ASP A 336 -11.67 5.82 10.64
C ASP A 336 -11.26 5.53 12.11
N PRO A 337 -11.99 4.69 12.87
CA PRO A 337 -11.73 4.44 14.30
C PRO A 337 -10.32 3.94 14.63
N PHE A 338 -9.61 3.30 13.69
CA PHE A 338 -8.25 2.79 13.87
C PHE A 338 -7.22 3.88 13.58
N TYR A 339 -7.49 4.77 12.61
CA TYR A 339 -6.62 5.90 12.30
C TYR A 339 -7.44 7.14 11.92
N ALA A 340 -7.45 8.14 12.80
CA ALA A 340 -8.30 9.32 12.69
C ALA A 340 -7.99 10.26 11.51
N TYR A 341 -6.85 10.09 10.85
CA TYR A 341 -6.34 10.98 9.81
C TYR A 341 -5.98 10.19 8.54
N GLY A 342 -5.25 10.82 7.61
CA GLY A 342 -4.83 10.21 6.35
C GLY A 342 -5.68 10.66 5.17
N ASP A 343 -5.09 10.57 3.99
CA ASP A 343 -5.71 10.93 2.71
C ASP A 343 -5.28 9.97 1.58
N LEU A 344 -4.72 8.80 1.93
CA LEU A 344 -4.10 7.85 0.98
C LEU A 344 -2.98 8.48 0.12
N ASP A 345 -2.20 9.38 0.73
CA ASP A 345 -1.03 10.01 0.10
C ASP A 345 0.23 9.18 0.36
N MET A 346 0.65 8.37 -0.62
CA MET A 346 1.86 7.56 -0.51
C MET A 346 3.17 8.35 -0.34
N VAL A 347 3.17 9.66 -0.66
CA VAL A 347 4.31 10.55 -0.35
C VAL A 347 4.38 10.81 1.15
N GLU A 348 3.24 10.99 1.81
CA GLU A 348 3.16 11.10 3.26
C GLU A 348 3.57 9.78 3.92
N VAL A 349 3.01 8.65 3.45
CA VAL A 349 3.37 7.31 3.94
C VAL A 349 4.87 7.12 3.89
N PHE A 350 5.48 7.34 2.72
CA PHE A 350 6.93 7.18 2.58
C PHE A 350 7.71 8.13 3.50
N ARG A 351 7.32 9.40 3.56
CA ARG A 351 8.04 10.41 4.33
C ARG A 351 8.03 10.14 5.83
N GLU A 352 6.87 9.80 6.39
CA GLU A 352 6.78 9.47 7.81
C GLU A 352 7.42 8.11 8.09
N SER A 353 7.27 7.12 7.19
CA SER A 353 7.98 5.84 7.32
C SER A 353 9.50 6.01 7.39
N VAL A 354 10.09 6.92 6.61
CA VAL A 354 11.52 7.21 6.70
C VAL A 354 11.93 7.71 8.08
N ARG A 355 11.12 8.57 8.70
CA ARG A 355 11.42 9.13 10.04
C ARG A 355 11.20 8.12 11.15
N ILE A 356 10.08 7.39 11.09
CA ILE A 356 9.72 6.38 12.09
C ILE A 356 10.68 5.20 11.99
N GLY A 357 11.03 4.75 10.79
CA GLY A 357 11.92 3.62 10.56
C GLY A 357 13.42 3.94 10.50
N GLN A 358 13.80 5.23 10.46
CA GLN A 358 15.19 5.70 10.25
C GLN A 358 15.80 5.13 8.95
N LEU A 359 15.09 5.36 7.85
CA LEU A 359 15.33 4.71 6.56
C LEU A 359 16.19 5.57 5.60
N ASP A 360 16.93 6.52 6.13
CA ASP A 360 17.63 7.56 5.38
C ASP A 360 19.14 7.35 5.23
N HIS A 361 19.72 6.38 5.95
CA HIS A 361 21.16 6.12 5.96
C HIS A 361 21.48 4.62 5.75
N PRO A 362 21.37 4.08 4.51
CA PRO A 362 21.16 4.79 3.24
C PRO A 362 19.69 4.88 2.80
N TRP A 363 19.39 5.82 1.88
CA TRP A 363 18.06 5.97 1.24
C TRP A 363 17.59 4.72 0.48
N LEU A 364 18.52 3.97 -0.12
CA LEU A 364 18.18 2.83 -0.95
C LEU A 364 17.92 1.56 -0.11
N PRO A 365 16.86 0.81 -0.46
CA PRO A 365 16.14 0.81 -1.71
C PRO A 365 14.73 1.37 -1.44
N TRP A 366 14.55 2.15 -0.36
CA TRP A 366 13.26 2.37 0.29
C TRP A 366 12.21 2.99 -0.65
N PRO A 367 12.56 3.77 -1.69
CA PRO A 367 11.61 4.13 -2.74
C PRO A 367 10.84 2.93 -3.34
N ALA A 368 11.47 1.76 -3.47
CA ALA A 368 10.83 0.55 -3.98
C ALA A 368 9.71 0.03 -3.06
N ALA A 369 9.78 0.27 -1.75
CA ALA A 369 8.80 -0.22 -0.78
C ALA A 369 7.39 0.40 -0.93
N VAL A 370 7.28 1.51 -1.67
CA VAL A 370 6.01 2.19 -2.01
C VAL A 370 5.74 2.21 -3.52
N THR A 371 6.55 1.49 -4.31
CA THR A 371 6.47 1.46 -5.78
C THR A 371 6.69 0.05 -6.33
N CYS A 372 7.93 -0.36 -6.58
CA CYS A 372 8.26 -1.61 -7.26
C CYS A 372 7.89 -2.86 -6.46
N THR A 373 8.22 -2.91 -5.17
CA THR A 373 7.93 -4.08 -4.32
C THR A 373 6.43 -4.36 -4.25
N PRO A 374 5.56 -3.41 -3.87
CA PRO A 374 4.12 -3.64 -3.91
C PRO A 374 3.59 -3.91 -5.33
N ALA A 375 4.16 -3.32 -6.40
CA ALA A 375 3.80 -3.68 -7.77
C ALA A 375 4.07 -5.16 -8.09
N ASP A 376 5.24 -5.68 -7.72
CA ASP A 376 5.60 -7.10 -7.89
C ASP A 376 4.66 -8.01 -7.10
N TRP A 377 4.27 -7.60 -5.89
CA TRP A 377 3.32 -8.35 -5.05
C TRP A 377 1.90 -8.35 -5.61
N MET A 378 1.45 -7.24 -6.18
CA MET A 378 0.19 -7.17 -6.93
C MET A 378 0.24 -7.85 -8.31
N GLY A 379 1.42 -8.24 -8.80
CA GLY A 379 1.59 -8.86 -10.13
C GLY A 379 1.60 -7.86 -11.30
N LEU A 380 1.94 -6.60 -11.04
CA LEU A 380 1.92 -5.50 -12.01
C LEU A 380 3.28 -5.34 -12.67
N VAL A 381 3.36 -5.63 -13.96
CA VAL A 381 4.63 -5.65 -14.73
C VAL A 381 4.98 -4.30 -15.37
N ASP A 382 3.99 -3.43 -15.60
CA ASP A 382 4.14 -2.16 -16.33
C ASP A 382 3.78 -0.91 -15.50
N GLN A 383 3.50 -1.08 -14.21
CA GLN A 383 3.20 -0.03 -13.23
C GLN A 383 4.20 -0.08 -12.05
N GLY A 384 4.26 1.01 -11.28
CA GLY A 384 5.10 1.11 -10.08
C GLY A 384 6.61 1.13 -10.35
N ARG A 385 7.05 1.32 -11.61
CA ARG A 385 8.46 1.32 -12.01
C ARG A 385 8.72 2.21 -13.22
N ILE A 386 9.96 2.65 -13.39
CA ILE A 386 10.44 3.37 -14.57
C ILE A 386 11.23 2.38 -15.45
N ALA A 387 10.61 2.00 -16.57
CA ALA A 387 11.14 0.98 -17.47
C ALA A 387 10.79 1.31 -18.93
N ILE A 388 11.65 0.92 -19.86
CA ILE A 388 11.31 0.97 -21.30
C ILE A 388 10.11 0.04 -21.55
N GLY A 389 9.10 0.54 -22.24
CA GLY A 389 7.85 -0.16 -22.55
C GLY A 389 6.77 -0.03 -21.47
N ALA A 390 7.11 0.40 -20.25
CA ALA A 390 6.14 0.63 -19.18
C ALA A 390 5.27 1.87 -19.46
N ARG A 391 4.13 1.94 -18.77
CA ARG A 391 3.23 3.08 -18.84
C ARG A 391 3.94 4.33 -18.35
N ALA A 392 3.70 5.45 -19.03
CA ALA A 392 4.17 6.76 -18.59
C ALA A 392 3.23 7.31 -17.49
N ASP A 393 3.14 6.57 -16.39
CA ASP A 393 2.41 6.93 -15.17
C ASP A 393 3.44 7.23 -14.07
N PHE A 394 3.64 8.51 -13.77
CA PHE A 394 4.66 8.96 -12.84
C PHE A 394 4.28 10.28 -12.17
N VAL A 395 5.06 10.63 -11.15
CA VAL A 395 4.94 11.83 -10.34
C VAL A 395 6.24 12.62 -10.45
N ILE A 396 6.14 13.91 -10.73
CA ILE A 396 7.29 14.83 -10.77
C ILE A 396 7.21 15.77 -9.57
N PHE A 397 8.29 15.82 -8.79
CA PHE A 397 8.42 16.64 -7.60
C PHE A 397 9.18 17.92 -7.89
N ASN A 398 8.96 18.96 -7.08
CA ASN A 398 9.84 20.14 -7.10
C ASN A 398 11.20 19.84 -6.46
N ALA A 399 11.24 18.84 -5.59
CA ALA A 399 12.45 18.35 -4.98
C ALA A 399 13.46 17.84 -5.99
N ARG A 400 14.73 18.17 -5.75
CA ARG A 400 15.88 17.73 -6.54
C ARG A 400 16.73 16.73 -5.80
N SER A 401 16.53 16.53 -4.50
CA SER A 401 17.24 15.58 -3.62
C SER A 401 16.28 14.90 -2.66
N PHE A 402 16.70 13.81 -2.01
CA PHE A 402 15.89 13.15 -0.99
C PHE A 402 15.62 14.07 0.20
N THR A 403 16.60 14.88 0.60
CA THR A 403 16.43 15.88 1.65
C THR A 403 15.39 16.94 1.28
N GLU A 404 15.36 17.41 0.03
CA GLU A 404 14.31 18.32 -0.45
C GLU A 404 12.94 17.63 -0.54
N LEU A 405 12.90 16.36 -0.94
CA LEU A 405 11.67 15.57 -1.06
C LEU A 405 11.00 15.42 0.30
N LEU A 406 11.77 14.98 1.29
CA LEU A 406 11.30 14.63 2.63
C LEU A 406 11.11 15.85 3.56
N ALA A 407 11.58 17.03 3.16
CA ALA A 407 11.39 18.27 3.92
C ALA A 407 10.01 18.90 3.76
N ARG A 408 9.23 18.54 2.71
CA ARG A 408 7.93 19.16 2.41
C ARG A 408 6.84 18.13 2.15
N PRO A 409 5.56 18.53 2.20
CA PRO A 409 4.42 17.73 1.73
C PRO A 409 4.40 17.40 0.26
N GLN A 410 5.12 18.16 -0.57
CA GLN A 410 5.08 17.98 -2.02
C GLN A 410 3.64 18.00 -2.58
N SER A 411 2.72 18.74 -1.96
CA SER A 411 1.34 18.92 -2.46
C SER A 411 1.29 19.71 -3.77
N ASP A 412 2.42 20.26 -4.19
CA ASP A 412 2.62 20.95 -5.46
C ASP A 412 3.07 20.04 -6.61
N ARG A 413 3.30 18.74 -6.36
CA ARG A 413 3.75 17.76 -7.35
C ARG A 413 2.86 17.71 -8.61
N LEU A 414 3.48 17.37 -9.74
CA LEU A 414 2.79 17.15 -11.01
C LEU A 414 2.53 15.66 -11.21
N ILE A 415 1.28 15.30 -11.50
CA ILE A 415 0.88 13.92 -11.77
C ILE A 415 0.79 13.72 -13.28
N VAL A 416 1.37 12.64 -13.78
CA VAL A 416 1.30 12.23 -15.19
C VAL A 416 0.61 10.87 -15.29
N ARG A 417 -0.35 10.77 -16.22
CA ARG A 417 -1.07 9.55 -16.54
C ARG A 417 -1.06 9.32 -18.05
N ASN A 418 -0.69 8.13 -18.49
CA ASN A 418 -0.56 7.75 -19.89
C ASN A 418 0.20 8.81 -20.70
N GLY A 419 1.29 9.34 -20.13
CA GLY A 419 2.13 10.37 -20.74
C GLY A 419 1.50 11.76 -20.83
N ARG A 420 0.41 12.05 -20.09
CA ARG A 420 -0.22 13.36 -20.04
C ARG A 420 -0.26 13.89 -18.62
N ALA A 421 0.14 15.13 -18.43
CA ALA A 421 -0.05 15.80 -17.15
C ALA A 421 -1.55 15.93 -16.85
N ILE A 422 -1.92 15.61 -15.62
CA ILE A 422 -3.28 15.76 -15.10
C ILE A 422 -3.25 16.65 -13.85
N ALA A 423 -4.37 17.30 -13.57
CA ALA A 423 -4.57 18.11 -12.36
C ALA A 423 -5.81 17.59 -11.60
N PRO A 424 -5.76 16.35 -11.09
CA PRO A 424 -6.84 15.81 -10.28
C PRO A 424 -7.03 16.70 -9.04
N LYS A 425 -8.30 16.92 -8.68
CA LYS A 425 -8.64 17.65 -7.46
C LYS A 425 -8.94 16.65 -6.37
N LEU A 426 -8.48 16.95 -5.16
CA LEU A 426 -8.98 16.25 -3.99
C LEU A 426 -10.49 16.50 -3.86
N PRO A 427 -11.26 15.46 -3.51
CA PRO A 427 -12.70 15.58 -3.29
C PRO A 427 -12.97 16.51 -2.08
N ASP A 428 -14.10 17.21 -2.11
CA ASP A 428 -14.48 18.08 -0.98
C ASP A 428 -15.14 17.24 0.11
N TYR A 429 -14.72 17.41 1.37
CA TYR A 429 -15.31 16.68 2.50
C TYR A 429 -16.83 16.85 2.61
N ALA A 430 -17.39 17.97 2.13
CA ALA A 430 -18.84 18.20 2.10
C ALA A 430 -19.60 17.15 1.26
N GLU A 431 -18.93 16.46 0.33
CA GLU A 431 -19.51 15.35 -0.43
C GLU A 431 -19.87 14.15 0.47
N LEU A 432 -19.23 14.03 1.65
CA LEU A 432 -19.51 12.97 2.61
C LEU A 432 -20.64 13.33 3.58
N ASP A 433 -21.04 14.59 3.69
CA ASP A 433 -22.04 15.04 4.66
C ASP A 433 -23.38 14.31 4.46
N ALA A 434 -23.74 14.06 3.20
CA ALA A 434 -24.97 13.36 2.84
C ALA A 434 -25.05 11.94 3.41
N VAL A 435 -23.92 11.30 3.72
CA VAL A 435 -23.90 9.93 4.26
C VAL A 435 -23.42 9.86 5.72
N LEU A 436 -22.67 10.87 6.18
CA LEU A 436 -22.13 10.91 7.54
C LEU A 436 -22.98 11.72 8.53
N MET A 437 -23.80 12.67 8.06
CA MET A 437 -24.58 13.58 8.91
C MET A 437 -26.09 13.29 8.92
N GLN A 438 -26.53 12.14 8.42
CA GLN A 438 -27.94 11.74 8.52
C GLN A 438 -28.28 11.31 9.97
N HIS A 439 -28.45 12.28 10.86
CA HIS A 439 -29.02 12.10 12.19
C HIS A 439 -30.06 13.17 12.51
#